data_AF-A0A7S3N126-F1
#
_entry.id   AF-A0A7S3N126-F1
#
_cell.length_a   1.000
_cell.length_b   1.000
_cell.length_c   1.000
_cell.angle_alpha   90.00
_cell.angle_beta   90.00
_cell.angle_gamma   90.00
#
_symmetry.space_group_name_H-M   'P 1'
#
loop_
_entity.id
_entity.type
_entity.pdbx_description
1 polymer ?
#
loop_
_entity_poly.entity_id
_entity_poly.type
_entity_poly.pdbx_seq_one_letter_code
_entity_poly.pdbx_strand_id
1 'polypeptide(L)'
;MFWFEFGGNKIGRLFVEGAEAEEFPKWRLTAKFKGEFPCHFALVYINGGPVGSPNLATHKDVGSWFVLGGMGNNCLQYINKNIINKASMLQEKSFFSAVAAHGGKTIYTFGGYESGEKVQLKCCEYYSIQEDKWYINDGVQLNVARSQSSCCLFDENLIFIFGGYNKELGTLSSIERYDVPQKKTSLLDIQ
;
A
#
# COMPACT_ATOMS: atom_id res chain seq x y z
N MET A 1 6.75 2.29 20.79
CA MET A 1 6.58 2.46 19.32
C MET A 1 7.86 2.04 18.58
N PHE A 2 7.78 1.61 17.32
CA PHE A 2 8.95 1.29 16.49
C PHE A 2 8.75 1.72 15.03
N TRP A 3 9.85 1.87 14.30
CA TRP A 3 9.90 2.23 12.89
C TRP A 3 10.56 1.11 12.08
N PHE A 4 10.19 1.03 10.81
CA PHE A 4 10.82 0.15 9.82
C PHE A 4 11.33 0.97 8.64
N GLU A 5 12.43 0.53 8.07
CA GLU A 5 12.98 1.08 6.83
C GLU A 5 13.37 -0.07 5.90
N PHE A 6 13.00 0.05 4.63
CA PHE A 6 13.34 -0.87 3.55
C PHE A 6 14.19 -0.10 2.54
N GLY A 7 15.46 -0.48 2.37
CA GLY A 7 16.38 0.28 1.53
C GLY A 7 17.55 -0.55 1.02
N GLY A 8 17.90 -0.38 -0.26
CA GLY A 8 18.86 -1.24 -0.94
C GLY A 8 18.47 -2.71 -0.78
N ASN A 9 19.29 -3.48 -0.06
CA ASN A 9 19.00 -4.88 0.27
C ASN A 9 18.75 -5.14 1.76
N LYS A 10 18.48 -4.11 2.57
CA LYS A 10 18.40 -4.21 4.02
C LYS A 10 17.03 -3.79 4.53
N ILE A 11 16.64 -4.43 5.63
CA ILE A 11 15.48 -4.02 6.44
C ILE A 11 16.00 -3.58 7.81
N GLY A 12 15.81 -2.30 8.11
CA GLY A 12 16.14 -1.69 9.39
C GLY A 12 14.91 -1.63 10.30
N ARG A 13 15.13 -1.73 11.61
CA ARG A 13 14.12 -1.42 12.63
C ARG A 13 14.71 -0.50 13.69
N LEU A 14 13.92 0.46 14.15
CA LEU A 14 14.27 1.39 15.21
C LEU A 14 13.21 1.33 16.30
N PHE A 15 13.59 1.06 17.54
CA PHE A 15 12.69 1.13 18.70
C PHE A 15 12.84 2.48 19.36
N VAL A 16 11.73 3.18 19.56
CA VAL A 16 11.69 4.47 20.27
C VAL A 16 11.03 4.35 21.65
N GLU A 17 10.22 3.32 21.86
CA GLU A 17 9.66 3.00 23.19
C GLU A 17 9.42 1.49 23.30
N GLY A 18 9.29 1.00 24.53
CA GLY A 18 9.06 -0.41 24.85
C GLY A 18 10.31 -1.08 25.42
N ALA A 19 10.22 -2.38 25.71
CA ALA A 19 11.29 -3.14 26.38
C ALA A 19 12.59 -3.22 25.55
N GLU A 20 12.51 -3.05 24.22
CA GLU A 20 13.65 -3.06 23.30
C GLU A 20 14.20 -1.65 23.01
N ALA A 21 13.63 -0.60 23.60
CA ALA A 21 14.12 0.77 23.41
C ALA A 21 15.39 1.03 24.23
N GLU A 22 16.34 1.70 23.60
CA GLU A 22 17.59 2.14 24.22
C GLU A 22 17.51 3.66 24.50
N GLU A 23 18.26 4.15 25.49
CA GLU A 23 18.34 5.59 25.83
C GLU A 23 18.70 6.46 24.61
N PHE A 24 19.53 5.92 23.72
CA PHE A 24 19.87 6.50 22.43
C PHE A 24 19.41 5.56 21.31
N PRO A 25 18.20 5.76 20.76
CA PRO A 25 17.65 4.91 19.71
C PRO A 25 18.58 4.82 18.50
N LYS A 26 18.81 3.60 18.02
CA LYS A 26 19.63 3.35 16.81
C LYS A 26 19.02 2.25 15.95
N TRP A 27 19.25 2.37 14.64
CA TRP A 27 18.79 1.41 13.66
C TRP A 27 19.46 0.04 13.87
N ARG A 28 18.64 -1.00 13.83
CA ARG A 28 19.05 -2.40 13.92
C ARG A 28 18.73 -3.08 12.60
N LEU A 29 19.71 -3.75 12.01
CA LEU A 29 19.47 -4.63 10.87
C LEU A 29 18.63 -5.83 11.32
N THR A 30 17.50 -6.05 10.67
CA THR A 30 16.59 -7.16 11.00
C THR A 30 16.58 -8.28 9.98
N ALA A 31 16.77 -7.94 8.70
CA ALA A 31 16.83 -8.90 7.61
C ALA A 31 17.57 -8.31 6.39
N LYS A 32 17.99 -9.19 5.48
CA LYS A 32 18.55 -8.83 4.18
C LYS A 32 17.76 -9.49 3.06
N PHE A 33 17.57 -8.79 1.96
CA PHE A 33 16.99 -9.32 0.73
C PHE A 33 18.09 -9.86 -0.18
N LYS A 34 17.84 -11.00 -0.83
CA LYS A 34 18.75 -11.56 -1.84
C LYS A 34 18.50 -10.86 -3.17
N GLY A 35 18.99 -9.63 -3.27
CA GLY A 35 18.72 -8.69 -4.36
C GLY A 35 18.58 -7.28 -3.79
N GLU A 36 18.07 -6.34 -4.57
CA GLU A 36 17.72 -5.00 -4.08
C GLU A 36 16.20 -4.82 -4.12
N PHE A 37 15.66 -4.10 -3.13
CA PHE A 37 14.29 -3.64 -3.19
C PHE A 37 14.13 -2.74 -4.42
N PRO A 38 13.01 -2.84 -5.15
CA PRO A 38 12.75 -1.96 -6.29
C PRO A 38 12.81 -0.49 -5.84
N CYS A 39 13.05 0.45 -6.75
CA CYS A 39 12.75 1.85 -6.47
C CYS A 39 11.23 2.09 -6.62
N HIS A 40 10.70 3.13 -5.97
CA HIS A 40 9.31 3.60 -6.12
C HIS A 40 8.21 2.59 -5.76
N PHE A 41 8.51 1.58 -4.94
CA PHE A 41 7.50 0.68 -4.41
C PHE A 41 6.53 1.38 -3.46
N ALA A 42 5.32 0.83 -3.38
CA ALA A 42 4.40 1.11 -2.30
C ALA A 42 4.67 0.13 -1.15
N LEU A 43 4.69 0.66 0.08
CA LEU A 43 4.86 -0.11 1.30
C LEU A 43 3.53 -0.13 2.06
N VAL A 44 3.01 -1.32 2.38
CA VAL A 44 1.73 -1.49 3.06
C VAL A 44 1.93 -2.31 4.33
N TYR A 45 1.51 -1.77 5.48
CA TYR A 45 1.51 -2.50 6.75
C TYR A 45 0.16 -3.17 6.99
N ILE A 46 0.16 -4.44 7.38
CA ILE A 46 -1.05 -5.17 7.75
C ILE A 46 -1.30 -4.97 9.23
N ASN A 47 -2.11 -3.97 9.59
CA ASN A 47 -2.39 -3.57 10.97
C ASN A 47 -3.67 -4.18 11.58
N GLY A 48 -4.39 -5.02 10.83
CA GLY A 48 -5.62 -5.68 11.31
C GLY A 48 -6.87 -4.79 11.27
N GLY A 49 -6.77 -3.54 10.81
CA GLY A 49 -7.90 -2.62 10.62
C GLY A 49 -7.50 -1.14 10.81
N PRO A 50 -8.41 -0.17 10.63
CA PRO A 50 -8.06 1.25 10.73
C PRO A 50 -7.63 1.62 12.15
N VAL A 51 -6.72 2.59 12.26
CA VAL A 51 -6.26 3.11 13.55
C VAL A 51 -7.44 3.64 14.35
N GLY A 52 -7.52 3.24 15.63
CA GLY A 52 -8.63 3.61 16.50
C GLY A 52 -9.84 2.68 16.43
N SER A 53 -9.84 1.67 15.55
CA SER A 53 -10.87 0.62 15.57
C SER A 53 -10.86 -0.12 16.92
N PRO A 54 -12.04 -0.34 17.56
CA PRO A 54 -12.11 -1.08 18.81
C PRO A 54 -11.81 -2.58 18.63
N ASN A 55 -11.94 -3.09 17.39
CA ASN A 55 -11.82 -4.51 17.06
C ASN A 55 -10.82 -4.69 15.91
N LEU A 56 -9.53 -4.73 16.23
CA LEU A 56 -8.51 -5.10 15.25
C LEU A 56 -8.53 -6.61 15.03
N ALA A 57 -8.54 -7.03 13.77
CA ALA A 57 -8.42 -8.43 13.42
C ALA A 57 -7.05 -8.98 13.82
N THR A 58 -7.02 -10.25 14.20
CA THR A 58 -5.80 -11.00 14.48
C THR A 58 -5.73 -12.22 13.58
N HIS A 59 -4.69 -12.29 12.75
CA HIS A 59 -4.35 -13.49 11.98
C HIS A 59 -2.86 -13.48 11.66
N LYS A 60 -2.35 -14.57 11.08
CA LYS A 60 -0.91 -14.79 10.85
C LYS A 60 -0.20 -13.68 10.07
N ASP A 61 -0.93 -12.93 9.23
CA ASP A 61 -0.36 -11.88 8.37
C ASP A 61 -0.39 -10.49 9.04
N VAL A 62 -1.14 -10.32 10.13
CA VAL A 62 -1.14 -9.07 10.89
C VAL A 62 0.24 -8.86 11.50
N GLY A 63 0.79 -7.66 11.32
CA GLY A 63 2.16 -7.31 11.66
C GLY A 63 3.18 -7.51 10.54
N SER A 64 2.76 -8.00 9.36
CA SER A 64 3.61 -8.09 8.18
C SER A 64 3.58 -6.82 7.33
N TRP A 65 4.59 -6.69 6.46
CA TRP A 65 4.70 -5.62 5.48
C TRP A 65 4.64 -6.18 4.07
N PHE A 66 3.96 -5.48 3.17
CA PHE A 66 3.98 -5.75 1.75
C PHE A 66 4.76 -4.68 1.00
N VAL A 67 5.64 -5.11 0.10
CA VAL A 67 6.41 -4.26 -0.82
C VAL A 67 5.87 -4.52 -2.22
N LEU A 68 5.26 -3.51 -2.82
CA LEU A 68 4.44 -3.65 -4.03
C LEU A 68 4.97 -2.77 -5.17
N GLY A 69 5.01 -3.32 -6.38
CA GLY A 69 5.34 -2.60 -7.61
C GLY A 69 6.75 -2.01 -7.61
N GLY A 70 6.86 -0.76 -8.07
CA GLY A 70 8.13 -0.11 -8.33
C GLY A 70 8.59 -0.37 -9.76
N MET A 71 9.82 -0.85 -9.95
CA MET A 71 10.26 -1.41 -11.24
C MET A 71 9.76 -2.85 -11.36
N GLY A 72 8.92 -3.14 -12.37
CA GLY A 72 8.24 -4.43 -12.52
C GLY A 72 6.95 -4.56 -11.70
N ASN A 73 6.41 -5.78 -11.66
CA ASN A 73 5.12 -6.11 -11.04
C ASN A 73 5.28 -6.81 -9.67
N ASN A 74 6.23 -6.35 -8.86
CA ASN A 74 6.60 -7.02 -7.61
C ASN A 74 5.45 -7.12 -6.59
N CYS A 75 5.41 -8.23 -5.87
CA CYS A 75 4.60 -8.40 -4.66
C CYS A 75 5.41 -9.24 -3.67
N LEU A 76 5.99 -8.58 -2.66
CA LEU A 76 6.79 -9.25 -1.63
C LEU A 76 6.11 -9.06 -0.27
N GLN A 77 6.16 -10.09 0.57
CA GLN A 77 5.74 -10.00 1.96
C GLN A 77 6.95 -10.16 2.88
N TYR A 78 7.21 -9.17 3.72
CA TYR A 78 8.12 -9.29 4.85
C TYR A 78 7.36 -9.70 6.11
N ILE A 79 7.64 -10.90 6.59
CA ILE A 79 6.96 -11.52 7.73
C ILE A 79 7.94 -12.41 8.49
N ASN A 80 7.94 -12.33 9.82
CA ASN A 80 8.79 -13.16 10.69
C ASN A 80 10.28 -13.14 10.27
N LYS A 81 10.81 -11.94 9.95
CA LYS A 81 12.18 -11.71 9.47
C LYS A 81 12.53 -12.38 8.13
N ASN A 82 11.53 -12.91 7.41
CA ASN A 82 11.69 -13.50 6.09
C ASN A 82 11.02 -12.65 5.03
N ILE A 83 11.53 -12.71 3.81
CA ILE A 83 10.93 -12.10 2.62
C ILE A 83 10.40 -13.22 1.75
N ILE A 84 9.10 -13.16 1.43
CA ILE A 84 8.38 -14.16 0.67
C ILE A 84 7.91 -13.52 -0.63
N ASN A 85 8.18 -14.18 -1.77
CA ASN A 85 7.59 -13.80 -3.05
C ASN A 85 6.12 -14.24 -3.06
N LYS A 86 5.23 -13.30 -3.38
CA LYS A 86 3.80 -13.52 -3.54
C LYS A 86 3.44 -13.41 -5.03
N ALA A 87 2.19 -13.69 -5.38
CA ALA A 87 1.72 -13.52 -6.75
C ALA A 87 1.95 -12.07 -7.21
N SER A 88 2.62 -11.93 -8.35
CA SER A 88 2.96 -10.66 -8.95
C SER A 88 1.70 -9.85 -9.29
N MET A 89 1.84 -8.52 -9.27
CA MET A 89 0.80 -7.59 -9.72
C MET A 89 0.44 -7.85 -11.19
N LEU A 90 -0.76 -7.41 -11.56
CA LEU A 90 -1.34 -7.66 -12.90
C LEU A 90 -0.60 -6.91 -14.00
N GLN A 91 -0.03 -5.77 -13.66
CA GLN A 91 0.80 -4.96 -14.52
C GLN A 91 1.93 -4.30 -13.72
N GLU A 92 2.98 -3.91 -14.43
CA GLU A 92 3.99 -3.01 -13.87
C GLU A 92 3.39 -1.62 -13.68
N LYS A 93 3.60 -1.04 -12.49
CA LYS A 93 3.28 0.35 -12.18
C LYS A 93 4.04 0.82 -10.94
N SER A 94 4.23 2.13 -10.86
CA SER A 94 4.89 2.81 -9.74
C SER A 94 4.04 3.98 -9.24
N PHE A 95 4.41 4.60 -8.11
CA PHE A 95 3.75 5.80 -7.58
C PHE A 95 2.23 5.68 -7.42
N PHE A 96 1.71 4.48 -7.16
CA PHE A 96 0.31 4.27 -6.80
C PHE A 96 0.15 4.36 -5.28
N SER A 97 -1.07 4.63 -4.83
CA SER A 97 -1.41 4.52 -3.41
C SER A 97 -1.95 3.14 -3.10
N ALA A 98 -1.73 2.66 -1.88
CA ALA A 98 -2.17 1.34 -1.45
C ALA A 98 -2.55 1.33 0.03
N VAL A 99 -3.57 0.53 0.39
CA VAL A 99 -4.03 0.40 1.78
C VAL A 99 -4.59 -1.00 2.04
N ALA A 100 -4.37 -1.52 3.24
CA ALA A 100 -4.98 -2.77 3.69
C ALA A 100 -6.38 -2.52 4.26
N ALA A 101 -7.31 -3.45 4.01
CA ALA A 101 -8.69 -3.43 4.50
C ALA A 101 -9.18 -4.85 4.80
N HIS A 102 -10.44 -4.97 5.25
CA HIS A 102 -11.06 -6.23 5.67
C HIS A 102 -10.28 -6.90 6.80
N GLY A 103 -9.89 -6.09 7.79
CA GLY A 103 -9.03 -6.54 8.87
C GLY A 103 -7.64 -7.00 8.40
N GLY A 104 -7.14 -6.43 7.30
CA GLY A 104 -5.83 -6.79 6.75
C GLY A 104 -5.83 -8.04 5.89
N LYS A 105 -6.98 -8.46 5.34
CA LYS A 105 -7.08 -9.61 4.40
C LYS A 105 -6.97 -9.21 2.94
N THR A 106 -7.18 -7.94 2.63
CA THR A 106 -7.17 -7.42 1.27
C THR A 106 -6.33 -6.15 1.20
N ILE A 107 -5.52 -6.02 0.17
CA ILE A 107 -4.80 -4.78 -0.13
C ILE A 107 -5.41 -4.16 -1.38
N TYR A 108 -5.86 -2.92 -1.29
CA TYR A 108 -6.33 -2.14 -2.44
C TYR A 108 -5.22 -1.26 -2.96
N THR A 109 -5.15 -1.07 -4.28
CA THR A 109 -4.26 -0.10 -4.92
C THR A 109 -5.04 0.80 -5.87
N PHE A 110 -4.62 2.06 -5.97
CA PHE A 110 -5.32 3.08 -6.76
C PHE A 110 -4.36 3.87 -7.63
N GLY A 111 -4.71 3.95 -8.92
CA GLY A 111 -3.93 4.68 -9.91
C GLY A 111 -2.52 4.14 -10.05
N GLY A 112 -1.57 5.06 -10.23
CA GLY A 112 -0.16 4.79 -10.47
C GLY A 112 0.31 5.41 -11.78
N TYR A 113 1.58 5.20 -12.06
CA TYR A 113 2.25 5.58 -13.30
C TYR A 113 2.75 4.33 -14.00
N GLU A 114 2.32 4.17 -15.26
CA GLU A 114 2.82 3.15 -16.16
C GLU A 114 3.92 3.78 -17.02
N SER A 115 5.09 3.13 -17.06
CA SER A 115 6.33 3.72 -17.56
C SER A 115 6.51 3.57 -19.08
N GLY A 116 5.93 2.53 -19.69
CA GLY A 116 5.99 2.27 -21.12
C GLY A 116 5.23 3.30 -21.94
N GLU A 117 3.96 3.49 -21.64
CA GLU A 117 3.03 4.46 -22.24
C GLU A 117 3.17 5.86 -21.61
N LYS A 118 3.84 5.97 -20.45
CA LYS A 118 4.08 7.24 -19.73
C LYS A 118 2.79 7.95 -19.34
N VAL A 119 1.85 7.18 -18.79
CA VAL A 119 0.51 7.65 -18.43
C VAL A 119 0.20 7.41 -16.96
N GLN A 120 -0.62 8.30 -16.40
CA GLN A 120 -1.26 8.04 -15.10
C GLN A 120 -2.45 7.11 -15.28
N LEU A 121 -2.68 6.26 -14.29
CA LEU A 121 -3.71 5.23 -14.35
C LEU A 121 -4.96 5.62 -13.57
N LYS A 122 -6.10 5.08 -14.01
CA LYS A 122 -7.36 5.09 -13.26
C LYS A 122 -7.66 3.75 -12.57
N CYS A 123 -6.82 2.74 -12.79
CA CYS A 123 -7.12 1.39 -12.34
C CYS A 123 -7.27 1.31 -10.81
N CYS A 124 -8.23 0.52 -10.39
CA CYS A 124 -8.41 0.08 -9.02
C CYS A 124 -8.17 -1.43 -9.03
N GLU A 125 -7.20 -1.90 -8.25
CA GLU A 125 -6.87 -3.32 -8.16
C GLU A 125 -6.92 -3.73 -6.70
N TYR A 126 -7.13 -5.01 -6.44
CA TYR A 126 -7.00 -5.54 -5.10
C TYR A 126 -6.32 -6.90 -5.07
N TYR A 127 -5.66 -7.16 -3.96
CA TYR A 127 -4.95 -8.39 -3.69
C TYR A 127 -5.59 -9.10 -2.51
N SER A 128 -6.02 -10.35 -2.71
CA SER A 128 -6.45 -11.24 -1.63
C SER A 128 -5.22 -11.92 -1.04
N ILE A 129 -4.91 -11.60 0.22
CA ILE A 129 -3.72 -12.15 0.90
C ILE A 129 -3.88 -13.66 1.13
N GLN A 130 -5.11 -14.10 1.42
CA GLN A 130 -5.40 -15.52 1.69
C GLN A 130 -5.29 -16.38 0.43
N GLU A 131 -5.77 -15.86 -0.70
CA GLU A 131 -5.73 -16.57 -1.99
C GLU A 131 -4.40 -16.40 -2.71
N ASP A 132 -3.56 -15.47 -2.25
CA ASP A 132 -2.36 -15.05 -2.96
C ASP A 132 -2.64 -14.68 -4.41
N LYS A 133 -3.59 -13.77 -4.61
CA LYS A 133 -4.08 -13.45 -5.95
C LYS A 133 -4.52 -12.00 -6.11
N TRP A 134 -4.15 -11.42 -7.24
CA TRP A 134 -4.60 -10.10 -7.68
C TRP A 134 -5.85 -10.18 -8.54
N TYR A 135 -6.64 -9.13 -8.44
CA TYR A 135 -7.89 -8.94 -9.16
C TYR A 135 -7.97 -7.52 -9.70
N ILE A 136 -8.38 -7.40 -10.96
CA ILE A 136 -8.86 -6.12 -11.50
C ILE A 136 -10.22 -5.86 -10.87
N ASN A 137 -10.47 -4.61 -10.48
CA ASN A 137 -11.80 -4.20 -10.08
C ASN A 137 -12.57 -3.69 -11.31
N ASP A 138 -12.91 -4.60 -12.24
CA ASP A 138 -13.37 -4.27 -13.61
C ASP A 138 -14.58 -3.32 -13.68
N GLY A 139 -15.38 -3.24 -12.61
CA GLY A 139 -16.52 -2.32 -12.52
C GLY A 139 -16.19 -0.93 -11.97
N VAL A 140 -14.94 -0.66 -11.58
CA VAL A 140 -14.58 0.53 -10.81
C VAL A 140 -13.23 1.11 -11.21
N GLN A 141 -13.24 2.39 -11.52
CA GLN A 141 -12.04 3.16 -11.82
C GLN A 141 -12.10 4.51 -11.13
N LEU A 142 -10.93 5.11 -10.91
CA LEU A 142 -10.85 6.50 -10.48
C LEU A 142 -11.46 7.42 -11.55
N ASN A 143 -12.10 8.48 -11.11
CA ASN A 143 -12.66 9.52 -11.96
C ASN A 143 -11.53 10.26 -12.69
N VAL A 144 -10.43 10.53 -11.97
CA VAL A 144 -9.24 11.21 -12.51
C VAL A 144 -8.04 10.28 -12.40
N ALA A 145 -7.35 10.09 -13.53
CA ALA A 145 -6.12 9.32 -13.58
C ALA A 145 -5.05 10.02 -12.75
N ARG A 146 -4.37 9.29 -11.86
CA ARG A 146 -3.41 9.91 -10.93
C ARG A 146 -2.25 8.98 -10.59
N SER A 147 -1.09 9.57 -10.37
CA SER A 147 0.05 8.97 -9.66
C SER A 147 0.42 9.84 -8.46
N GLN A 148 1.36 9.40 -7.62
CA GLN A 148 1.86 10.14 -6.46
C GLN A 148 0.75 10.56 -5.47
N SER A 149 -0.36 9.82 -5.45
CA SER A 149 -1.46 10.02 -4.50
C SER A 149 -1.16 9.33 -3.18
N SER A 150 -1.89 9.69 -2.14
CA SER A 150 -1.97 8.93 -0.88
C SER A 150 -3.38 8.38 -0.70
N CYS A 151 -3.53 7.31 0.09
CA CYS A 151 -4.84 6.83 0.48
C CYS A 151 -4.88 6.35 1.92
N CYS A 152 -6.07 6.34 2.52
CA CYS A 152 -6.29 5.80 3.85
C CYS A 152 -7.67 5.14 3.96
N LEU A 153 -7.76 4.14 4.83
CA LEU A 153 -9.00 3.43 5.16
C LEU A 153 -9.70 4.15 6.32
N PHE A 154 -11.01 4.29 6.20
CA PHE A 154 -11.91 4.82 7.20
C PHE A 154 -13.04 3.82 7.46
N ASP A 155 -13.18 3.42 8.72
CA ASP A 155 -14.26 2.54 9.22
C ASP A 155 -14.48 1.25 8.41
N GLU A 156 -13.39 0.65 7.89
CA GLU A 156 -13.37 -0.57 7.03
C GLU A 156 -14.11 -0.48 5.69
N ASN A 157 -14.99 0.48 5.51
CA ASN A 157 -15.92 0.55 4.38
C ASN A 157 -15.54 1.62 3.37
N LEU A 158 -14.76 2.63 3.76
CA LEU A 158 -14.42 3.76 2.91
C LEU A 158 -12.92 3.89 2.77
N ILE A 159 -12.45 4.04 1.55
CA ILE A 159 -11.06 4.41 1.27
C ILE A 159 -11.07 5.80 0.63
N PHE A 160 -10.31 6.72 1.21
CA PHE A 160 -10.10 8.04 0.63
C PHE A 160 -8.77 8.08 -0.12
N ILE A 161 -8.75 8.69 -1.30
CA ILE A 161 -7.59 8.88 -2.15
C ILE A 161 -7.40 10.38 -2.34
N PHE A 162 -6.25 10.91 -1.90
CA PHE A 162 -6.00 12.34 -1.83
C PHE A 162 -4.98 12.76 -2.88
N GLY A 163 -5.36 13.81 -3.63
CA GLY A 163 -4.48 14.53 -4.54
C GLY A 163 -3.73 13.62 -5.52
N GLY A 164 -2.43 13.87 -5.64
CA GLY A 164 -1.55 13.24 -6.61
C GLY A 164 -1.27 14.14 -7.80
N TYR A 165 -0.72 13.55 -8.85
CA TYR A 165 -0.34 14.23 -10.08
C TYR A 165 -1.06 13.59 -11.27
N ASN A 166 -1.51 14.44 -12.18
CA ASN A 166 -1.99 14.07 -13.50
C ASN A 166 -1.27 14.94 -14.53
N LYS A 167 -0.86 14.38 -15.67
CA LYS A 167 -0.06 15.12 -16.66
C LYS A 167 -0.80 16.32 -17.25
N GLU A 168 -2.10 16.18 -17.49
CA GLU A 168 -2.93 17.21 -18.13
C GLU A 168 -3.42 18.27 -17.13
N LEU A 169 -3.73 17.86 -15.90
CA LEU A 169 -4.32 18.70 -14.86
C LEU A 169 -3.29 19.25 -13.86
N GLY A 170 -2.06 18.72 -13.87
CA GLY A 170 -1.02 19.05 -12.90
C GLY A 170 -1.25 18.40 -11.53
N THR A 171 -0.90 19.12 -10.47
CA THR A 171 -1.10 18.65 -9.10
C THR A 171 -2.58 18.72 -8.74
N LEU A 172 -3.13 17.59 -8.31
CA LEU A 172 -4.54 17.44 -7.97
C LEU A 172 -4.77 17.85 -6.52
N SER A 173 -5.81 18.66 -6.28
CA SER A 173 -6.40 18.88 -4.95
C SER A 173 -7.62 18.00 -4.69
N SER A 174 -8.03 17.18 -5.68
CA SER A 174 -9.23 16.36 -5.60
C SER A 174 -9.08 15.18 -4.66
N ILE A 175 -10.18 14.85 -3.99
CA ILE A 175 -10.30 13.67 -3.15
C ILE A 175 -11.29 12.72 -3.81
N GLU A 176 -10.89 11.47 -3.98
CA GLU A 176 -11.80 10.40 -4.36
C GLU A 176 -12.12 9.53 -3.17
N ARG A 177 -13.38 9.08 -3.09
CA ARG A 177 -13.85 8.12 -2.10
C ARG A 177 -14.20 6.83 -2.82
N TYR A 178 -13.61 5.73 -2.39
CA TYR A 178 -13.94 4.37 -2.80
C TYR A 178 -14.76 3.69 -1.70
N ASP A 179 -16.01 3.34 -2.01
CA ASP A 179 -16.90 2.55 -1.18
C ASP A 179 -16.60 1.06 -1.39
N VAL A 180 -16.10 0.40 -0.34
CA VAL A 180 -15.62 -0.98 -0.38
C VAL A 180 -16.77 -1.97 -0.58
N PRO A 181 -17.89 -1.93 0.19
CA PRO A 181 -19.05 -2.79 -0.05
C PRO A 181 -19.68 -2.60 -1.43
N GLN A 182 -19.89 -1.36 -1.86
CA GLN A 182 -20.57 -1.06 -3.12
C GLN A 182 -19.66 -1.21 -4.33
N LYS A 183 -18.33 -1.25 -4.12
CA LYS A 183 -17.32 -1.17 -5.18
C LYS A 183 -17.62 0.02 -6.07
N LYS A 184 -17.48 1.23 -5.53
CA LYS A 184 -17.80 2.46 -6.27
C LYS A 184 -16.86 3.60 -5.90
N THR A 185 -16.43 4.36 -6.89
CA THR A 185 -15.69 5.62 -6.70
C THR A 185 -16.61 6.82 -6.85
N SER A 186 -16.33 7.88 -6.10
CA SER A 186 -16.96 9.19 -6.26
C SER A 186 -15.95 10.29 -5.96
N LEU A 187 -15.96 11.36 -6.76
CA LEU A 187 -15.28 12.60 -6.38
C LEU A 187 -16.01 13.24 -5.20
N LEU A 188 -15.24 13.62 -4.19
CA LEU A 188 -15.75 14.33 -3.03
C LEU A 188 -15.70 15.84 -3.33
N ASP A 189 -16.84 16.51 -3.14
CA ASP A 189 -16.91 17.97 -3.12
C ASP A 189 -16.84 18.42 -1.67
N ILE A 190 -15.78 19.16 -1.32
CA ILE A 190 -15.63 19.78 0.00
C ILE A 190 -15.83 21.27 -0.21
N GLN A 191 -16.97 21.77 0.27
CA GLN A 191 -17.31 23.19 0.33
C GLN A 191 -16.78 23.83 1.61
#